data_AF-A0A7K3ZP22-F1
#
_entry.id   AF-A0A7K3ZP22-F1
#
_cell.length_a   1.000
_cell.length_b   1.000
_cell.length_c   1.000
_cell.angle_alpha   90.00
_cell.angle_beta   90.00
_cell.angle_gamma   90.00
#
_symmetry.space_group_name_H-M   'P 1'
#
loop_
_entity.id
_entity.type
_entity.pdbx_description
1 polymer ?
#
loop_
_entity_poly.entity_id
_entity_poly.type
_entity_poly.pdbx_seq_one_letter_code
_entity_poly.pdbx_strand_id
1 'polypeptide(L)'
;MFGTIHNCWTPGQTKIRTGQSKAAEDRQQSVLFLAANQELVIKDNPNRYAMVQEKGIDPFVKTRCPFCLCFQPLSKFLITKYDKQGRGKGFDRGRGKCPACGEGMQLKTLTMMRKWTLEDPVNGVKQFAAFIYSYRSSGVWQKKIKFVQFNSMLKSMGWHSEFYAEYKRLKGDLPSAAEEMRVNDLADAYEEAFQ
;
A
#
# COMPACT_ATOMS: atom_id res chain seq x y z
N MET A 1 56.06 54.83 -8.05
CA MET A 1 54.90 55.75 -8.26
C MET A 1 53.98 55.11 -9.28
N PHE A 2 52.69 55.49 -9.31
CA PHE A 2 51.53 54.78 -9.87
C PHE A 2 51.03 53.67 -8.93
N GLY A 3 49.81 53.66 -8.39
CA GLY A 3 48.64 54.49 -8.61
C GLY A 3 47.42 53.61 -8.31
N THR A 4 46.76 53.87 -7.19
CA THR A 4 45.55 53.18 -6.72
C THR A 4 44.41 53.37 -7.73
N ILE A 5 43.75 52.28 -8.15
CA ILE A 5 42.44 52.35 -8.80
C ILE A 5 41.44 51.62 -7.92
N HIS A 6 40.47 52.43 -7.47
CA HIS A 6 39.28 52.08 -6.74
C HIS A 6 38.38 51.14 -7.56
N ASN A 7 37.94 50.04 -6.97
CA ASN A 7 36.72 49.37 -7.43
C ASN A 7 35.57 49.81 -6.52
N CYS A 8 34.74 50.65 -7.12
CA CYS A 8 33.50 51.20 -6.60
C CYS A 8 32.57 50.08 -6.13
N TRP A 9 32.19 50.12 -4.86
CA TRP A 9 30.95 49.51 -4.39
C TRP A 9 29.80 50.41 -4.83
N THR A 10 28.93 49.92 -5.72
CA THR A 10 27.57 50.44 -5.87
C THR A 10 26.57 49.36 -5.44
N PRO A 11 25.47 49.77 -4.77
CA PRO A 11 24.51 48.85 -4.17
C PRO A 11 23.47 48.40 -5.21
N GLY A 12 22.99 47.17 -5.05
CA GLY A 12 21.75 46.71 -5.65
C GLY A 12 21.91 45.97 -6.98
N GLN A 13 22.13 44.66 -6.90
CA GLN A 13 21.41 43.74 -7.78
C GLN A 13 20.89 42.59 -6.95
N THR A 14 19.59 42.65 -6.69
CA THR A 14 18.74 41.56 -6.21
C THR A 14 18.91 40.39 -7.18
N LYS A 15 19.76 39.41 -6.85
CA LYS A 15 19.66 38.10 -7.48
C LYS A 15 18.39 37.46 -6.94
N ILE A 16 17.31 37.62 -7.69
CA ILE A 16 16.14 36.77 -7.63
C ILE A 16 16.66 35.36 -7.86
N ARG A 17 16.89 34.63 -6.77
CA ARG A 17 17.15 33.19 -6.80
C ARG A 17 15.85 32.56 -7.32
N THR A 18 15.85 32.24 -8.61
CA THR A 18 14.85 31.41 -9.28
C THR A 18 14.55 30.20 -8.38
N GLY A 19 13.27 30.06 -8.01
CA GLY A 19 12.76 29.13 -7.01
C GLY A 19 12.88 27.63 -7.32
N GLN A 20 13.76 27.23 -8.23
CA GLN A 20 13.99 25.83 -8.59
C GLN A 20 15.08 25.15 -7.73
N SER A 21 16.04 25.90 -7.18
CA SER A 21 17.10 25.30 -6.34
C SER A 21 16.66 25.03 -4.90
N LYS A 22 15.83 25.89 -4.31
CA LYS A 22 15.31 25.71 -2.94
C LYS A 22 14.39 24.49 -2.81
N ALA A 23 13.53 24.25 -3.81
CA ALA A 23 12.60 23.11 -3.79
C ALA A 23 13.30 21.75 -3.86
N ALA A 24 14.53 21.68 -4.40
CA ALA A 24 15.32 20.44 -4.43
C ALA A 24 16.01 20.16 -3.07
N GLU A 25 16.45 21.20 -2.35
CA GLU A 25 17.01 21.09 -1.00
C GLU A 25 15.94 20.74 0.05
N ASP A 26 14.75 21.34 -0.06
CA ASP A 26 13.62 21.10 0.86
C ASP A 26 12.99 19.70 0.75
N ARG A 27 13.35 18.90 -0.27
CA ARG A 27 12.87 17.52 -0.41
C ARG A 27 13.57 16.53 0.52
N GLN A 28 14.72 16.90 1.10
CA GLN A 28 15.57 15.97 1.87
C GLN A 28 15.76 16.35 3.34
N GLN A 29 15.38 17.55 3.77
CA GLN A 29 15.54 17.93 5.17
C GLN A 29 14.42 17.34 6.03
N SER A 30 14.78 16.38 6.89
CA SER A 30 14.00 16.13 8.11
C SER A 30 14.17 17.37 8.99
N VAL A 31 13.05 17.98 9.40
CA VAL A 31 13.13 19.22 10.18
C VAL A 31 13.36 18.85 11.64
N LEU A 32 14.58 19.10 12.12
CA LEU A 32 14.94 18.91 13.53
C LEU A 32 14.41 20.12 14.31
N PHE A 33 13.42 19.90 15.18
CA PHE A 33 12.94 20.94 16.09
C PHE A 33 13.44 20.65 17.50
N LEU A 34 14.18 21.59 18.10
CA LEU A 34 14.45 21.62 19.53
C LEU A 34 13.32 22.42 20.19
N ALA A 35 12.32 21.73 20.72
CA ALA A 35 11.42 22.34 21.71
C ALA A 35 12.12 22.31 23.05
N ALA A 36 12.11 23.45 23.76
CA ALA A 36 13.03 23.77 24.85
C ALA A 36 12.98 22.87 26.12
N ASN A 37 12.30 21.72 26.12
CA ASN A 37 12.34 20.75 27.24
C ASN A 37 11.81 19.32 26.91
N GLN A 38 11.71 18.88 25.65
CA GLN A 38 11.17 17.55 25.32
C GLN A 38 11.93 16.87 24.18
N GLU A 39 11.94 15.54 24.24
CA GLU A 39 12.56 14.56 23.34
C GLU A 39 12.61 15.00 21.87
N LEU A 40 13.70 14.62 21.17
CA LEU A 40 13.89 14.88 19.74
C LEU A 40 12.71 14.34 18.91
N VAL A 41 11.75 15.21 18.60
CA VAL A 41 10.64 14.88 17.71
C VAL A 41 11.11 15.06 16.27
N ILE A 42 11.56 13.97 15.64
CA ILE A 42 11.79 13.92 14.20
C ILE A 42 10.42 13.98 13.52
N LYS A 43 10.04 15.17 13.01
CA LYS A 43 8.85 15.29 12.17
C LYS A 43 9.19 14.86 10.74
N ASP A 44 8.40 13.92 10.21
CA ASP A 44 8.49 13.50 8.81
C ASP A 44 8.26 14.72 7.89
N ASN A 45 9.15 14.91 6.92
CA ASN A 45 9.06 16.00 5.96
C ASN A 45 7.78 15.85 5.10
N PRO A 46 6.87 16.84 5.09
CA PRO A 46 5.63 16.76 4.31
C PRO A 46 5.86 16.63 2.80
N ASN A 47 6.97 17.17 2.28
CA ASN A 47 7.35 17.06 0.85
C ASN A 47 7.89 15.68 0.47
N ARG A 48 8.14 14.79 1.44
CA ARG A 48 8.66 13.43 1.19
C ARG A 48 7.78 12.65 0.22
N TYR A 49 6.47 12.91 0.21
CA TYR A 49 5.49 12.17 -0.60
C TYR A 49 4.98 12.91 -1.84
N ALA A 50 5.49 14.11 -2.13
CA ALA A 50 5.00 14.96 -3.23
C ALA A 50 4.95 14.22 -4.58
N MET A 51 6.00 13.45 -4.92
CA MET A 51 6.05 12.70 -6.18
C MET A 51 5.01 11.58 -6.31
N VAL A 52 4.47 11.10 -5.19
CA VAL A 52 3.46 10.03 -5.16
C VAL A 52 2.08 10.65 -5.34
N GLN A 53 1.84 11.78 -4.67
CA GLN A 53 0.63 12.59 -4.80
C GLN A 53 0.45 13.18 -6.21
N GLU A 54 1.54 13.64 -6.85
CA GLU A 54 1.53 14.11 -8.26
C GLU A 54 0.99 13.05 -9.24
N LYS A 55 1.03 11.76 -8.87
CA LYS A 55 0.53 10.64 -9.69
C LYS A 55 -0.88 10.19 -9.30
N GLY A 56 -1.58 10.95 -8.48
CA GLY A 56 -2.91 10.59 -7.97
C GLY A 56 -2.90 9.45 -6.95
N ILE A 57 -1.73 9.12 -6.38
CA ILE A 57 -1.62 8.13 -5.32
C ILE A 57 -1.53 8.90 -3.99
N ASP A 58 -2.58 8.81 -3.19
CA ASP A 58 -2.56 9.38 -1.84
C ASP A 58 -1.80 8.42 -0.89
N PRO A 59 -0.64 8.81 -0.34
CA PRO A 59 0.16 7.95 0.54
C PRO A 59 -0.49 7.74 1.93
N PHE A 60 -1.47 8.56 2.32
CA PHE A 60 -2.06 8.51 3.66
C PHE A 60 -3.28 7.60 3.74
N VAL A 61 -3.81 7.17 2.59
CA VAL A 61 -4.95 6.25 2.54
C VAL A 61 -4.54 4.89 3.08
N LYS A 62 -5.45 4.26 3.82
CA LYS A 62 -5.22 2.92 4.35
C LYS A 62 -5.56 1.88 3.29
N THR A 63 -4.78 0.82 3.26
CA THR A 63 -4.99 -0.33 2.38
C THR A 63 -4.57 -1.62 3.09
N ARG A 64 -4.93 -2.76 2.51
CA ARG A 64 -4.56 -4.09 3.01
C ARG A 64 -3.50 -4.73 2.13
N CYS A 65 -2.54 -5.40 2.75
CA CYS A 65 -1.65 -6.30 2.02
C CYS A 65 -2.47 -7.47 1.45
N PRO A 66 -2.34 -7.82 0.16
CA PRO A 66 -3.07 -8.95 -0.41
C PRO A 66 -2.67 -10.31 0.18
N PHE A 67 -1.49 -10.44 0.80
CA PHE A 67 -0.96 -11.75 1.23
C PHE A 67 -1.10 -12.01 2.73
N CYS A 68 -1.09 -10.98 3.56
CA CYS A 68 -1.26 -11.12 5.01
C CYS A 68 -2.44 -10.30 5.57
N LEU A 69 -3.13 -9.53 4.72
CA LEU A 69 -4.29 -8.71 5.06
C LEU A 69 -4.06 -7.64 6.15
N CYS A 70 -2.79 -7.36 6.48
CA CYS A 70 -2.45 -6.29 7.42
C CYS A 70 -2.97 -4.95 6.89
N PHE A 71 -3.61 -4.17 7.76
CA PHE A 71 -4.20 -2.88 7.41
C PHE A 71 -3.28 -1.75 7.84
N GLN A 72 -2.71 -1.03 6.88
CA GLN A 72 -1.73 0.02 7.12
C GLN A 72 -1.90 1.17 6.12
N PRO A 73 -1.42 2.39 6.43
CA PRO A 73 -1.32 3.47 5.46
C PRO A 73 -0.43 3.07 4.27
N LEU A 74 -0.77 3.52 3.07
CA LEU A 74 -0.03 3.21 1.84
C LEU A 74 1.44 3.64 1.94
N SER A 75 1.73 4.73 2.65
CA SER A 75 3.06 5.24 2.95
C SER A 75 3.98 4.21 3.58
N LYS A 76 3.45 3.29 4.39
CA LYS A 76 4.21 2.20 5.04
C LYS A 76 4.62 1.10 4.05
N PHE A 77 4.01 1.05 2.87
CA PHE A 77 4.36 0.10 1.82
C PHE A 77 5.39 0.65 0.84
N LEU A 78 5.64 1.96 0.83
CA LEU A 78 6.49 2.59 -0.18
C LEU A 78 7.96 2.23 0.04
N ILE A 79 8.61 1.80 -1.03
CA ILE A 79 10.05 1.47 -1.01
C ILE A 79 10.83 2.73 -1.34
N THR A 80 11.80 3.10 -0.50
CA THR A 80 12.71 4.22 -0.82
C THR A 80 13.76 3.75 -1.83
N LYS A 81 13.97 4.52 -2.90
CA LYS A 81 15.05 4.37 -3.86
C LYS A 81 16.25 5.18 -3.44
N TYR A 82 17.42 4.61 -3.61
CA TYR A 82 18.70 5.25 -3.33
C TYR A 82 19.50 5.41 -4.63
N ASP A 83 20.28 6.47 -4.74
CA ASP A 83 21.28 6.61 -5.79
C ASP A 83 22.52 5.73 -5.52
N LYS A 84 23.48 5.73 -6.45
CA LYS A 84 24.73 4.97 -6.29
C LYS A 84 25.57 5.45 -5.10
N GLN A 85 25.29 6.66 -4.59
CA GLN A 85 25.95 7.30 -3.47
C GLN A 85 25.15 7.16 -2.16
N GLY A 86 24.09 6.34 -2.13
CA GLY A 86 23.27 6.09 -0.94
C GLY A 86 22.30 7.22 -0.58
N ARG A 87 22.12 8.24 -1.44
CA ARG A 87 21.17 9.33 -1.20
C ARG A 87 19.79 8.97 -1.70
N GLY A 88 18.77 9.26 -0.91
CA GLY A 88 17.37 8.98 -1.26
C GLY A 88 16.93 9.76 -2.51
N LYS A 89 16.53 9.04 -3.56
CA LYS A 89 15.94 9.57 -4.81
C LYS A 89 14.40 9.61 -4.78
N GLY A 90 13.81 9.37 -3.61
CA GLY A 90 12.37 9.26 -3.40
C GLY A 90 11.87 7.82 -3.49
N PHE A 91 10.59 7.61 -3.78
CA PHE A 91 9.97 6.28 -3.70
C PHE A 91 9.95 5.50 -5.02
N ASP A 92 9.93 4.17 -4.94
CA ASP A 92 9.59 3.31 -6.07
C ASP A 92 8.14 3.58 -6.48
N ARG A 93 7.96 3.83 -7.78
CA ARG A 93 6.68 4.27 -8.37
C ARG A 93 5.78 3.11 -8.78
N GLY A 94 6.30 1.89 -8.81
CA GLY A 94 5.58 0.70 -9.27
C GLY A 94 5.46 -0.40 -8.21
N ARG A 95 6.37 -0.43 -7.24
CA ARG A 95 6.45 -1.51 -6.25
C ARG A 95 6.37 -0.98 -4.81
N GLY A 96 5.75 -1.78 -3.97
CA GLY A 96 5.74 -1.63 -2.52
C GLY A 96 6.15 -2.92 -1.82
N LYS A 97 6.47 -2.82 -0.53
CA LYS A 97 6.82 -3.94 0.34
C LYS A 97 5.99 -3.88 1.62
N CYS A 98 5.40 -5.01 2.02
CA CYS A 98 4.55 -5.04 3.19
C CYS A 98 5.41 -4.95 4.46
N PRO A 99 5.09 -4.05 5.41
CA PRO A 99 5.86 -3.95 6.64
C PRO A 99 5.67 -5.16 7.58
N ALA A 100 4.55 -5.88 7.45
CA ALA A 100 4.22 -7.00 8.34
C ALA A 100 4.75 -8.35 7.84
N CYS A 101 4.54 -8.69 6.56
CA CYS A 101 5.00 -9.97 6.00
C CYS A 101 6.24 -9.84 5.12
N GLY A 102 6.72 -8.63 4.83
CA GLY A 102 7.90 -8.42 3.97
C GLY A 102 7.68 -8.70 2.48
N GLU A 103 6.48 -9.14 2.08
CA GLU A 103 6.21 -9.47 0.68
C GLU A 103 6.20 -8.23 -0.21
N GLY A 104 6.79 -8.35 -1.40
CA GLY A 104 6.75 -7.33 -2.43
C GLY A 104 5.50 -7.44 -3.31
N MET A 105 4.92 -6.31 -3.70
CA MET A 105 3.77 -6.24 -4.61
C MET A 105 3.79 -4.96 -5.46
N GLN A 106 2.94 -4.91 -6.48
CA GLN A 106 2.74 -3.69 -7.25
C GLN A 106 1.91 -2.67 -6.46
N LEU A 107 2.22 -1.39 -6.58
CA LEU A 107 1.43 -0.33 -5.96
C LEU A 107 -0.01 -0.32 -6.50
N LYS A 108 -0.20 -0.64 -7.79
CA LYS A 108 -1.54 -0.82 -8.39
C LYS A 108 -2.36 -1.87 -7.63
N THR A 109 -1.74 -2.97 -7.22
CA THR A 109 -2.41 -4.01 -6.41
C THR A 109 -2.89 -3.45 -5.07
N LEU A 110 -2.08 -2.62 -4.40
CA LEU A 110 -2.47 -1.97 -3.14
C LEU A 110 -3.63 -0.99 -3.33
N THR A 111 -3.67 -0.26 -4.44
CA THR A 111 -4.83 0.58 -4.79
C THR A 111 -6.08 -0.26 -5.05
N MET A 112 -5.95 -1.40 -5.76
CA MET A 112 -7.07 -2.32 -5.97
C MET A 112 -7.55 -2.98 -4.69
N MET A 113 -6.65 -3.36 -3.78
CA MET A 113 -7.01 -3.89 -2.47
C MET A 113 -7.88 -2.90 -1.68
N ARG A 114 -7.59 -1.60 -1.75
CA ARG A 114 -8.45 -0.59 -1.16
C ARG A 114 -9.85 -0.62 -1.78
N LYS A 115 -9.95 -0.61 -3.11
CA LYS A 115 -11.23 -0.67 -3.82
C LYS A 115 -12.05 -1.89 -3.38
N TRP A 116 -11.44 -3.07 -3.37
CA TRP A 116 -12.09 -4.30 -2.96
C TRP A 116 -12.50 -4.30 -1.49
N THR A 117 -11.64 -3.82 -0.59
CA THR A 117 -11.85 -3.99 0.85
C THR A 117 -12.64 -2.87 1.52
N LEU A 118 -12.68 -1.68 0.92
CA LEU A 118 -13.28 -0.51 1.54
C LEU A 118 -14.37 0.16 0.70
N GLU A 119 -14.33 0.04 -0.64
CA GLU A 119 -15.24 0.79 -1.53
C GLU A 119 -16.36 -0.10 -2.10
N ASP A 120 -16.08 -1.38 -2.34
CA ASP A 120 -17.05 -2.35 -2.85
C ASP A 120 -16.89 -3.70 -2.14
N PRO A 121 -17.32 -3.83 -0.87
CA PRO A 121 -17.07 -5.04 -0.09
C PRO A 121 -17.81 -6.28 -0.64
N VAL A 122 -18.96 -6.09 -1.29
CA VAL A 122 -19.80 -7.19 -1.82
C VAL A 122 -19.13 -7.84 -3.02
N ASN A 123 -18.71 -7.08 -4.04
CA ASN A 123 -18.01 -7.67 -5.18
C ASN A 123 -16.49 -7.78 -4.95
N GLY A 124 -15.97 -7.03 -3.98
CA GLY A 124 -14.56 -6.94 -3.66
C GLY A 124 -13.98 -8.25 -3.17
N VAL A 125 -14.72 -9.03 -2.38
CA VAL A 125 -14.25 -10.35 -1.92
C VAL A 125 -14.10 -11.33 -3.08
N LYS A 126 -15.03 -11.33 -4.05
CA LYS A 126 -14.94 -12.17 -5.25
C LYS A 126 -13.77 -11.76 -6.14
N GLN A 127 -13.60 -10.46 -6.37
CA GLN A 127 -12.46 -9.93 -7.13
C GLN A 127 -11.14 -10.23 -6.43
N PHE A 128 -11.09 -10.18 -5.11
CA PHE A 128 -9.93 -10.54 -4.32
C PHE A 128 -9.62 -12.04 -4.40
N ALA A 129 -10.62 -12.92 -4.33
CA ALA A 129 -10.46 -14.35 -4.54
C ALA A 129 -9.91 -14.65 -5.95
N ALA A 130 -10.45 -14.01 -6.99
CA ALA A 130 -9.94 -14.11 -8.35
C ALA A 130 -8.49 -13.63 -8.48
N PHE A 131 -8.14 -12.54 -7.79
CA PHE A 131 -6.77 -12.06 -7.72
C PHE A 131 -5.82 -13.10 -7.10
N ILE A 132 -6.14 -13.64 -5.91
CA ILE A 132 -5.29 -14.66 -5.27
C ILE A 132 -5.20 -15.92 -6.13
N TYR A 133 -6.29 -16.32 -6.78
CA TYR A 133 -6.31 -17.46 -7.69
C TYR A 133 -5.40 -17.26 -8.92
N SER A 134 -5.37 -16.04 -9.48
CA SER A 134 -4.44 -15.71 -10.57
C SER A 134 -2.97 -15.83 -10.15
N TYR A 135 -2.67 -15.64 -8.87
CA TYR A 135 -1.34 -15.74 -8.29
C TYR A 135 -0.92 -17.18 -7.94
N ARG A 136 -1.79 -18.18 -8.11
CA ARG A 136 -1.51 -19.58 -7.71
C ARG A 136 -0.21 -20.14 -8.32
N SER A 137 0.08 -19.83 -9.58
CA SER A 137 1.27 -20.30 -10.29
C SER A 137 2.57 -19.73 -9.73
N SER A 138 2.50 -18.59 -9.03
CA SER A 138 3.66 -18.00 -8.33
C SER A 138 4.01 -18.73 -7.02
N GLY A 139 3.23 -19.74 -6.63
CA GLY A 139 3.35 -20.41 -5.34
C GLY A 139 2.87 -19.53 -4.18
N VAL A 140 1.83 -18.73 -4.41
CA VAL A 140 1.34 -17.73 -3.44
C VAL A 140 1.01 -18.35 -2.07
N TRP A 141 0.43 -19.55 -2.05
CA TRP A 141 0.06 -20.27 -0.83
C TRP A 141 1.26 -20.84 -0.09
N GLN A 142 2.31 -21.26 -0.82
CA GLN A 142 3.51 -21.85 -0.24
C GLN A 142 4.54 -20.81 0.19
N LYS A 143 4.65 -19.70 -0.55
CA LYS A 143 5.76 -18.75 -0.43
C LYS A 143 5.37 -17.41 0.18
N LYS A 144 4.11 -16.98 0.05
CA LYS A 144 3.70 -15.59 0.38
C LYS A 144 2.69 -15.53 1.50
N ILE A 145 1.72 -16.46 1.51
CA ILE A 145 0.61 -16.45 2.45
C ILE A 145 0.95 -17.36 3.64
N LYS A 146 0.99 -16.76 4.84
CA LYS A 146 0.95 -17.51 6.09
C LYS A 146 -0.50 -17.92 6.35
N PHE A 147 -0.87 -19.14 5.97
CA PHE A 147 -2.26 -19.60 5.92
C PHE A 147 -3.05 -19.31 7.19
N VAL A 148 -2.55 -19.68 8.37
CA VAL A 148 -3.24 -19.49 9.66
C VAL A 148 -3.57 -18.00 9.90
N GLN A 149 -2.59 -17.12 9.72
CA GLN A 149 -2.77 -15.69 9.91
C GLN A 149 -3.74 -15.11 8.88
N PHE A 150 -3.56 -15.47 7.61
CA PHE A 150 -4.42 -15.00 6.53
C PHE A 150 -5.87 -15.42 6.74
N ASN A 151 -6.08 -16.68 7.15
CA ASN A 151 -7.40 -17.24 7.40
C ASN A 151 -8.08 -16.56 8.59
N SER A 152 -7.33 -16.33 9.68
CA SER A 152 -7.82 -15.57 10.83
C SER A 152 -8.24 -14.15 10.45
N MET A 153 -7.45 -13.48 9.61
CA MET A 153 -7.77 -12.13 9.14
C MET A 153 -9.01 -12.12 8.23
N LEU A 154 -9.14 -13.08 7.32
CA LEU A 154 -10.35 -13.24 6.50
C LEU A 154 -11.62 -13.42 7.36
N LYS A 155 -11.54 -14.22 8.43
CA LYS A 155 -12.65 -14.39 9.39
C LYS A 155 -12.98 -13.09 10.08
N SER A 156 -11.98 -12.37 10.58
CA SER A 156 -12.19 -11.07 11.26
C SER A 156 -12.82 -10.00 10.35
N MET A 157 -12.66 -10.14 9.03
CA MET A 157 -13.24 -9.25 8.03
C MET A 157 -14.65 -9.69 7.58
N GLY A 158 -15.15 -10.84 8.03
CA GLY A 158 -16.39 -11.43 7.53
C GLY A 158 -16.30 -11.96 6.09
N TRP A 159 -15.10 -12.05 5.52
CA TRP A 159 -14.89 -12.40 4.12
C TRP A 159 -14.61 -13.89 3.90
N HIS A 160 -14.37 -14.64 4.97
CA HIS A 160 -13.88 -16.02 4.92
C HIS A 160 -14.74 -16.93 4.04
N SER A 161 -16.03 -17.06 4.34
CA SER A 161 -16.91 -18.00 3.64
C SER A 161 -17.04 -17.66 2.15
N GLU A 162 -17.28 -16.40 1.83
CA GLU A 162 -17.46 -15.96 0.45
C GLU A 162 -16.14 -16.02 -0.36
N PHE A 163 -15.01 -15.66 0.25
CA PHE A 163 -13.70 -15.79 -0.38
C PHE A 163 -13.41 -17.23 -0.79
N TYR A 164 -13.62 -18.20 0.11
CA TYR A 164 -13.34 -19.61 -0.20
C TYR A 164 -14.39 -20.22 -1.13
N ALA A 165 -15.66 -19.81 -1.04
CA ALA A 165 -16.68 -20.23 -2.00
C ALA A 165 -16.28 -19.82 -3.43
N GLU A 166 -15.91 -18.55 -3.63
CA GLU A 166 -15.46 -18.07 -4.94
C GLU A 166 -14.13 -18.70 -5.36
N TYR A 167 -13.16 -18.81 -4.45
CA TYR A 167 -11.87 -19.43 -4.75
C TYR A 167 -12.03 -20.90 -5.18
N LYS A 168 -12.95 -21.64 -4.53
CA LYS A 168 -13.28 -23.03 -4.89
C LYS A 168 -13.99 -23.10 -6.24
N ARG A 169 -14.95 -22.22 -6.49
CA ARG A 169 -15.64 -22.07 -7.80
C ARG A 169 -14.63 -21.84 -8.93
N LEU A 170 -13.65 -20.96 -8.72
CA LEU A 170 -12.59 -20.66 -9.70
C LEU A 170 -11.61 -21.81 -9.93
N LYS A 171 -11.38 -22.65 -8.91
CA LYS A 171 -10.58 -23.86 -9.02
C LYS A 171 -11.26 -24.95 -9.86
N GLY A 172 -12.56 -24.81 -10.14
CA GLY A 172 -13.35 -25.81 -10.86
C GLY A 172 -13.93 -26.89 -9.96
N ASP A 173 -13.75 -26.77 -8.64
CA ASP A 173 -14.39 -27.66 -7.65
C ASP A 173 -15.82 -27.14 -7.40
N LEU A 174 -16.68 -27.12 -8.41
CA LEU A 174 -18.11 -27.01 -8.18
C LEU A 174 -18.59 -28.34 -7.59
N PRO A 175 -19.33 -28.38 -6.46
CA PRO A 175 -20.33 -29.43 -6.34
C PRO A 175 -21.16 -29.36 -7.63
N SER A 176 -21.38 -30.48 -8.30
CA SER A 176 -22.26 -30.48 -9.46
C SER A 176 -23.61 -29.85 -9.03
N ALA A 177 -24.40 -29.27 -9.94
CA ALA A 177 -25.72 -28.74 -9.57
C ALA A 177 -26.59 -29.75 -8.78
N ALA A 178 -26.29 -31.06 -8.88
CA ALA A 178 -26.90 -32.13 -8.09
C ALA A 178 -26.47 -32.15 -6.60
N GLU A 179 -25.31 -31.63 -6.23
CA GLU A 179 -24.85 -31.52 -4.83
C GLU A 179 -25.37 -30.24 -4.14
N GLU A 180 -25.58 -29.13 -4.85
CA GLU A 180 -26.29 -27.97 -4.29
C GLU A 180 -27.78 -28.27 -4.04
N MET A 181 -28.42 -29.04 -4.92
CA MET A 181 -29.77 -29.57 -4.66
C MET A 181 -29.79 -30.48 -3.42
N ARG A 182 -28.82 -31.41 -3.28
CA ARG A 182 -28.77 -32.29 -2.10
C ARG A 182 -28.57 -31.57 -0.77
N VAL A 183 -27.85 -30.44 -0.74
CA VAL A 183 -27.63 -29.69 0.50
C VAL A 183 -28.87 -28.89 0.89
N ASN A 184 -29.62 -28.36 -0.09
CA ASN A 184 -30.90 -27.69 0.17
C ASN A 184 -32.00 -28.70 0.53
N ASP A 185 -32.11 -29.83 -0.19
CA ASP A 185 -33.07 -30.89 0.14
C ASP A 185 -32.82 -31.48 1.55
N LEU A 186 -31.55 -31.54 2.00
CA LEU A 186 -31.23 -31.99 3.36
C LEU A 186 -31.56 -30.95 4.43
N ALA A 187 -31.51 -29.64 4.09
CA ALA A 187 -31.86 -28.56 5.00
C ALA A 187 -33.37 -28.47 5.18
N ASP A 188 -34.14 -28.59 4.09
CA ASP A 188 -35.60 -28.58 4.11
C ASP A 188 -36.15 -29.82 4.85
N ALA A 189 -35.56 -31.00 4.64
CA ALA A 189 -35.92 -32.21 5.38
C ALA A 189 -35.59 -32.14 6.89
N TYR A 190 -34.61 -31.31 7.27
CA TYR A 190 -34.26 -31.09 8.69
C TYR A 190 -35.20 -30.09 9.36
N GLU A 191 -35.77 -29.13 8.62
CA GLU A 191 -36.80 -28.23 9.15
C GLU A 191 -38.16 -28.95 9.30
N GLU A 192 -38.51 -29.84 8.38
CA GLU A 192 -39.74 -30.64 8.46
C GLU A 192 -39.70 -31.70 9.58
N ALA A 193 -38.52 -32.26 9.90
CA ALA A 193 -38.38 -33.28 10.94
C ALA A 193 -38.40 -32.75 12.38
N PHE A 194 -38.36 -31.42 12.57
CA PHE A 194 -38.27 -30.76 13.87
C PHE A 194 -39.36 -29.68 14.08
N GLN A 195 -40.43 -29.70 13.29
CA GLN A 195 -41.73 -29.08 13.59
C GLN A 195 -42.69 -30.10 14.21
#